data_AF-A0A852GKK6-F1
#
_entry.id   AF-A0A852GKK6-F1
#
_cell.length_a   1.000
_cell.length_b   1.000
_cell.length_c   1.000
_cell.angle_alpha   90.00
_cell.angle_beta   90.00
_cell.angle_gamma   90.00
#
_symmetry.space_group_name_H-M   'P 1'
#
loop_
_entity.id
_entity.type
_entity.pdbx_description
1 polymer ?
#
loop_
_entity_poly.entity_id
_entity_poly.type
_entity_poly.pdbx_seq_one_letter_code
_entity_poly.pdbx_strand_id
1 'polypeptide(L)'
;MGSPAAGWDAAPTKRARREGSPEEPRGPAAESGRCDPRLWGTERLCQYLSCCGVGDPGLLRRFRESGVTGSMLLDLPACAFEVTGVCLPSERLQVLACLNKLRQQHVDVMKVFNDPIHGHIEIHPLLVRIIDTPQFQRLRYIKQLGGTYFVFPGASHNRFEHSIGVGYLAGCLVRALKERQPELDITQRDILCVEIAGLCHDLGHGPFSHMFDGRFIPLTRPDWKWKHETASVKMFEHLIASNKLEEVMKSYGLVLEEDMNFIKEQIGGPIDETACEKSWPYRGRQKEKSFLYEIVANKKNGIDVDKWDYFARDCHHLGIQNNFDYKRLLKFTRVCEVKNQKHICTRDKEVGNLYDMFHTRNCLHRRAYQHKIGNIIEIITEAFQKADKFLKIEGSGGKQYQISTAMEDMEAYTKLTDNIYLEILHSSCPELKEAREILRKIERRELYKFLGETQPEKVGEVVKNNSLAESIANSKPEKDPPDVELKAEDFIIDIINMDYGMKEQNPIDNVLFYCKADPSKAVKISKEQVVSKLLPMRFAEQVIRVYCKSQDPDVVSAAKQYFIQWCIEKDFTKPQDSDVVAPHLTPMKESWNNRRDDEHRTAAESNCKQRLPFDK
;
A
#
# COMPACT_ATOMS: atom_id res chain seq x y z
N MET A 1 6.21 41.18 -50.32
CA MET A 1 5.16 40.17 -50.54
C MET A 1 4.92 39.51 -49.18
N GLY A 2 3.89 39.77 -48.38
CA GLY A 2 2.52 40.17 -48.68
C GLY A 2 1.57 39.11 -48.10
N SER A 3 1.45 39.06 -46.76
CA SER A 3 0.32 38.61 -45.90
C SER A 3 -0.44 37.28 -46.17
N PRO A 4 -1.25 36.75 -45.21
CA PRO A 4 -1.31 36.99 -43.76
C PRO A 4 -1.52 35.73 -42.89
N ALA A 5 -1.44 35.97 -41.57
CA ALA A 5 -1.87 35.14 -40.47
C ALA A 5 -3.35 34.70 -40.53
N ALA A 6 -3.63 33.49 -40.06
CA ALA A 6 -4.99 32.99 -39.79
C ALA A 6 -5.27 33.07 -38.28
N GLY A 7 -6.22 33.93 -37.92
CA GLY A 7 -6.73 34.10 -36.57
C GLY A 7 -7.57 32.90 -36.12
N TRP A 8 -7.50 32.63 -34.82
CA TRP A 8 -8.40 31.74 -34.11
C TRP A 8 -9.58 32.58 -33.60
N ASP A 9 -10.75 32.43 -34.21
CA ASP A 9 -12.02 32.92 -33.67
C ASP A 9 -13.18 32.06 -34.20
N ALA A 10 -13.73 31.20 -33.35
CA ALA A 10 -15.11 30.70 -33.46
C ALA A 10 -15.52 29.96 -32.17
N ALA A 11 -16.15 30.67 -31.24
CA ALA A 11 -16.91 30.08 -30.14
C ALA A 11 -18.26 29.54 -30.64
N PRO A 12 -18.74 28.36 -30.18
CA PRO A 12 -20.06 27.88 -30.56
C PRO A 12 -21.17 28.58 -29.73
N THR A 13 -22.09 29.20 -30.45
CA THR A 13 -23.30 29.89 -29.98
C THR A 13 -24.25 29.00 -29.17
N LYS A 14 -24.65 29.51 -28.00
CA LYS A 14 -25.72 28.96 -27.13
C LYS A 14 -27.07 28.95 -27.85
N ARG A 15 -27.74 27.80 -27.88
CA ARG A 15 -29.12 27.66 -28.37
C ARG A 15 -30.11 28.05 -27.27
N ALA A 16 -31.04 28.94 -27.59
CA ALA A 16 -32.04 29.51 -26.69
C ALA A 16 -33.11 28.48 -26.24
N ARG A 17 -33.53 28.58 -24.96
CA ARG A 17 -34.68 27.87 -24.39
C ARG A 17 -35.98 28.40 -25.00
N ARG A 18 -36.84 27.51 -25.50
CA ARG A 18 -38.27 27.78 -25.76
C ARG A 18 -39.08 27.36 -24.54
N GLU A 19 -39.86 28.29 -24.01
CA GLU A 19 -40.90 28.08 -23.01
C GLU A 19 -42.18 27.50 -23.65
N GLY A 20 -42.90 26.68 -22.88
CA GLY A 20 -44.36 26.62 -22.90
C GLY A 20 -45.03 25.58 -23.81
N SER A 21 -45.40 24.42 -23.26
CA SER A 21 -46.60 23.65 -23.62
C SER A 21 -47.02 22.79 -22.41
N PRO A 22 -48.33 22.60 -22.15
CA PRO A 22 -48.86 22.33 -20.81
C PRO A 22 -48.67 20.87 -20.36
N GLU A 23 -48.31 20.69 -19.09
CA GLU A 23 -48.23 19.37 -18.45
C GLU A 23 -49.62 18.76 -18.27
N GLU A 24 -49.84 17.58 -18.86
CA GLU A 24 -50.88 16.65 -18.44
C GLU A 24 -50.55 16.09 -17.04
N PRO A 25 -51.56 15.84 -16.18
CA PRO A 25 -51.32 15.37 -14.83
C PRO A 25 -50.77 13.94 -14.84
N ARG A 26 -49.51 13.77 -14.42
CA ARG A 26 -48.92 12.45 -14.19
C ARG A 26 -49.64 11.76 -13.04
N GLY A 27 -50.28 10.63 -13.33
CA GLY A 27 -50.82 9.71 -12.33
C GLY A 27 -49.74 9.08 -11.43
N PRO A 28 -50.13 8.33 -10.38
CA PRO A 28 -49.28 7.93 -9.25
C PRO A 28 -48.30 6.78 -9.56
N ALA A 29 -47.73 6.71 -10.76
CA ALA A 29 -46.85 5.63 -11.20
C ALA A 29 -45.34 5.98 -11.17
N ALA A 30 -44.96 7.19 -10.75
CA ALA A 30 -43.57 7.66 -10.85
C ALA A 30 -42.68 7.42 -9.60
N GLU A 31 -43.21 6.86 -8.51
CA GLU A 31 -42.43 6.61 -7.27
C GLU A 31 -41.99 5.15 -7.06
N SER A 32 -42.35 4.20 -7.92
CA SER A 32 -42.09 2.77 -7.70
C SER A 32 -40.71 2.26 -8.15
N GLY A 33 -39.84 3.12 -8.68
CA GLY A 33 -38.64 2.73 -9.45
C GLY A 33 -37.28 2.68 -8.72
N ARG A 34 -37.18 2.58 -7.39
CA ARG A 34 -35.86 2.56 -6.69
C ARG A 34 -35.78 1.67 -5.44
N CYS A 35 -36.30 0.44 -5.48
CA CYS A 35 -36.11 -0.49 -4.36
C CYS A 35 -35.45 -1.77 -4.85
N ASP A 36 -34.25 -2.07 -4.33
CA ASP A 36 -33.48 -3.28 -4.63
C ASP A 36 -34.39 -4.53 -4.51
N PRO A 37 -34.54 -5.32 -5.57
CA PRO A 37 -35.30 -6.56 -5.58
C PRO A 37 -34.92 -7.56 -4.51
N ARG A 38 -33.68 -7.53 -4.02
CA ARG A 38 -33.24 -8.35 -2.90
C ARG A 38 -33.92 -7.99 -1.58
N LEU A 39 -34.48 -6.79 -1.46
CA LEU A 39 -35.24 -6.32 -0.29
C LEU A 39 -36.74 -6.61 -0.41
N TRP A 40 -37.19 -7.25 -1.49
CA TRP A 40 -38.60 -7.51 -1.70
C TRP A 40 -39.06 -8.71 -0.86
N GLY A 41 -39.98 -8.45 0.06
CA GLY A 41 -40.80 -9.51 0.65
C GLY A 41 -41.67 -10.20 -0.41
N THR A 42 -42.21 -11.37 -0.05
CA THR A 42 -42.99 -12.24 -0.95
C THR A 42 -44.13 -11.52 -1.68
N GLU A 43 -44.82 -10.59 -1.02
CA GLU A 43 -45.94 -9.88 -1.64
C GLU A 43 -45.50 -8.93 -2.75
N ARG A 44 -44.39 -8.20 -2.54
CA ARG A 44 -43.83 -7.28 -3.54
C ARG A 44 -43.27 -8.04 -4.74
N LEU A 45 -42.69 -9.20 -4.50
CA LEU A 45 -42.27 -10.13 -5.54
C LEU A 45 -43.47 -10.64 -6.37
N CYS A 46 -44.56 -11.06 -5.71
CA CYS A 46 -45.78 -11.51 -6.41
C CYS A 46 -46.41 -10.40 -7.25
N GLN A 47 -46.41 -9.16 -6.75
CA GLN A 47 -46.86 -7.99 -7.52
C GLN A 47 -46.00 -7.77 -8.77
N TYR A 48 -44.67 -7.87 -8.65
CA TYR A 48 -43.79 -7.75 -9.82
C TYR A 48 -43.99 -8.87 -10.84
N LEU A 49 -44.11 -10.12 -10.40
CA LEU A 49 -44.39 -11.27 -11.28
C LEU A 49 -45.70 -11.07 -12.05
N SER A 50 -46.74 -10.60 -11.36
CA SER A 50 -48.03 -10.26 -11.97
C SER A 50 -47.88 -9.17 -13.05
N CYS A 51 -47.14 -8.09 -12.74
CA CYS A 51 -46.87 -7.00 -13.68
C CYS A 51 -46.05 -7.44 -14.91
N CYS A 52 -45.27 -8.51 -14.81
CA CYS A 52 -44.48 -9.04 -15.92
C CYS A 52 -45.24 -10.07 -16.77
N GLY A 53 -46.54 -10.27 -16.53
CA GLY A 53 -47.36 -11.22 -17.28
C GLY A 53 -47.42 -12.63 -16.67
N VAL A 54 -46.85 -12.83 -15.47
CA VAL A 54 -46.95 -14.07 -14.69
C VAL A 54 -48.04 -13.89 -13.63
N GLY A 55 -49.28 -13.88 -14.10
CA GLY A 55 -50.47 -13.54 -13.29
C GLY A 55 -51.34 -14.73 -12.87
N ASP A 56 -50.90 -15.97 -13.07
CA ASP A 56 -51.70 -17.15 -12.68
C ASP A 56 -51.96 -17.14 -11.16
N PRO A 57 -53.23 -17.08 -10.70
CA PRO A 57 -53.54 -16.99 -9.28
C PRO A 57 -53.05 -18.18 -8.46
N GLY A 58 -52.96 -19.36 -9.08
CA GLY A 58 -52.45 -20.58 -8.44
C GLY A 58 -50.94 -20.51 -8.19
N LEU A 59 -50.18 -20.05 -9.18
CA LEU A 59 -48.74 -19.81 -9.07
C LEU A 59 -48.40 -18.75 -8.03
N LEU A 60 -49.09 -17.60 -8.05
CA LEU A 60 -48.86 -16.53 -7.07
C LEU A 60 -49.23 -16.96 -5.64
N ARG A 61 -50.27 -17.80 -5.49
CA ARG A 61 -50.59 -18.41 -4.19
C ARG A 61 -49.47 -19.32 -3.71
N ARG A 62 -48.91 -20.18 -4.58
CA ARG A 62 -47.76 -21.04 -4.21
C ARG A 62 -46.54 -20.22 -3.78
N PHE A 63 -46.25 -19.11 -4.45
CA PHE A 63 -45.15 -18.20 -4.04
C PHE A 63 -45.39 -17.57 -2.66
N ARG A 64 -46.65 -17.19 -2.36
CA ARG A 64 -47.04 -16.66 -1.04
C ARG A 64 -46.93 -17.72 0.05
N GLU A 65 -47.42 -18.93 -0.20
CA GLU A 65 -47.40 -20.05 0.74
C GLU A 65 -45.98 -20.58 1.00
N SER A 66 -45.11 -20.53 0.00
CA SER A 66 -43.71 -20.97 0.13
C SER A 66 -42.80 -19.94 0.81
N GLY A 67 -43.28 -18.71 1.03
CA GLY A 67 -42.49 -17.64 1.66
C GLY A 67 -41.28 -17.18 0.86
N VAL A 68 -41.26 -17.40 -0.46
CA VAL A 68 -40.12 -17.05 -1.30
C VAL A 68 -40.03 -15.54 -1.45
N THR A 69 -38.84 -14.96 -1.22
CA THR A 69 -38.58 -13.52 -1.33
C THR A 69 -37.78 -13.19 -2.60
N GLY A 70 -37.64 -11.89 -2.88
CA GLY A 70 -36.86 -11.43 -4.04
C GLY A 70 -35.37 -11.78 -3.97
N SER A 71 -34.76 -11.77 -2.77
CA SER A 71 -33.38 -12.25 -2.57
C SER A 71 -33.24 -13.73 -2.92
N MET A 72 -34.14 -14.58 -2.42
CA MET A 72 -34.10 -16.03 -2.65
C MET A 72 -34.16 -16.38 -4.14
N LEU A 73 -34.94 -15.67 -4.96
CA LEU A 73 -35.03 -15.95 -6.41
C LEU A 73 -33.86 -15.40 -7.21
N LEU A 74 -33.31 -14.26 -6.81
CA LEU A 74 -32.23 -13.61 -7.56
C LEU A 74 -30.88 -14.29 -7.34
N ASP A 75 -30.69 -14.93 -6.19
CA ASP A 75 -29.43 -15.60 -5.82
C ASP A 75 -29.38 -17.08 -6.24
N LEU A 76 -30.50 -17.66 -6.69
CA LEU A 76 -30.54 -19.04 -7.20
C LEU A 76 -29.90 -19.14 -8.59
N PRO A 77 -28.92 -20.05 -8.80
CA PRO A 77 -28.49 -20.41 -10.15
C PRO A 77 -29.67 -21.04 -10.91
N ALA A 78 -29.75 -20.84 -12.22
CA ALA A 78 -30.90 -21.27 -13.02
C ALA A 78 -31.20 -22.77 -12.90
N CYS A 79 -30.18 -23.60 -12.63
CA CYS A 79 -30.31 -25.03 -12.39
C CYS A 79 -30.92 -25.40 -11.02
N ALA A 80 -30.92 -24.51 -10.03
CA ALA A 80 -31.47 -24.75 -8.70
C ALA A 80 -32.97 -24.43 -8.58
N PHE A 81 -33.61 -23.95 -9.65
CA PHE A 81 -35.06 -23.74 -9.69
C PHE A 81 -35.87 -25.02 -9.47
N GLU A 82 -35.28 -26.18 -9.75
CA GLU A 82 -35.88 -27.49 -9.49
C GLU A 82 -36.13 -27.73 -7.99
N VAL A 83 -35.39 -27.07 -7.11
CA VAL A 83 -35.40 -27.32 -5.65
C VAL A 83 -36.51 -26.55 -4.91
N THR A 84 -37.08 -25.49 -5.51
CA THR A 84 -38.08 -24.66 -4.81
C THR A 84 -39.46 -25.31 -4.73
N GLY A 85 -39.82 -26.24 -5.62
CA GLY A 85 -41.13 -26.90 -5.65
C GLY A 85 -42.33 -25.98 -5.95
N VAL A 86 -42.10 -24.67 -6.17
CA VAL A 86 -43.16 -23.65 -6.30
C VAL A 86 -43.72 -23.57 -7.73
N CYS A 87 -42.91 -23.87 -8.75
CA CYS A 87 -43.27 -23.70 -10.17
C CYS A 87 -43.44 -25.04 -10.89
N LEU A 88 -44.56 -25.20 -11.62
CA LEU A 88 -44.76 -26.31 -12.55
C LEU A 88 -43.80 -26.17 -13.74
N PRO A 89 -43.38 -27.27 -14.39
CA PRO A 89 -42.45 -27.22 -15.52
C PRO A 89 -42.83 -26.24 -16.64
N SER A 90 -44.13 -26.09 -16.92
CA SER A 90 -44.69 -25.18 -17.93
C SER A 90 -44.57 -23.69 -17.58
N GLU A 91 -44.49 -23.35 -16.29
CA GLU A 91 -44.47 -21.95 -15.78
C GLU A 91 -43.03 -21.43 -15.62
N ARG A 92 -42.05 -22.34 -15.50
CA ARG A 92 -40.65 -22.02 -15.19
C ARG A 92 -40.04 -21.04 -16.18
N LEU A 93 -40.25 -21.26 -17.48
CA LEU A 93 -39.66 -20.41 -18.52
C LEU A 93 -40.16 -18.96 -18.43
N GLN A 94 -41.44 -18.76 -18.08
CA GLN A 94 -42.02 -17.42 -17.96
C GLN A 94 -41.51 -16.71 -16.70
N VAL A 95 -41.44 -17.42 -15.56
CA VAL A 95 -40.86 -16.90 -14.32
C VAL A 95 -39.38 -16.55 -14.52
N LEU A 96 -38.59 -17.43 -15.14
CA LEU A 96 -37.19 -17.20 -15.45
C LEU A 96 -37.00 -16.00 -16.40
N ALA A 97 -37.85 -15.84 -17.42
CA ALA A 97 -37.79 -14.68 -18.30
C ALA A 97 -38.06 -13.36 -17.55
N CYS A 98 -39.06 -13.33 -16.66
CA CYS A 98 -39.39 -12.16 -15.85
C CYS A 98 -38.28 -11.81 -14.85
N LEU A 99 -37.68 -12.83 -14.24
CA LEU A 99 -36.55 -12.68 -13.33
C LEU A 99 -35.27 -12.29 -14.06
N ASN A 100 -35.03 -12.78 -15.28
CA ASN A 100 -33.92 -12.32 -16.10
C ASN A 100 -34.09 -10.85 -16.50
N LYS A 101 -35.32 -10.43 -16.81
CA LYS A 101 -35.63 -9.01 -17.05
C LYS A 101 -35.44 -8.17 -15.79
N LEU A 102 -35.83 -8.68 -14.62
CA LEU A 102 -35.59 -8.03 -13.32
C LEU A 102 -34.10 -7.92 -13.02
N ARG A 103 -33.35 -9.02 -13.21
CA ARG A 103 -31.90 -9.08 -13.09
C ARG A 103 -31.26 -8.05 -14.02
N GLN A 104 -31.71 -7.92 -15.27
CA GLN A 104 -31.22 -6.90 -16.21
C GLN A 104 -31.54 -5.46 -15.79
N GLN A 105 -32.69 -5.22 -15.14
CA GLN A 105 -33.11 -3.90 -14.67
C GLN A 105 -32.44 -3.49 -13.35
N HIS A 106 -32.06 -4.46 -12.52
CA HIS A 106 -31.41 -4.30 -11.23
C HIS A 106 -30.05 -4.98 -11.17
N VAL A 107 -29.35 -5.11 -12.31
CA VAL A 107 -27.93 -5.42 -12.27
C VAL A 107 -27.34 -4.23 -11.53
N ASP A 108 -26.91 -4.44 -10.29
CA ASP A 108 -25.88 -3.57 -9.76
C ASP A 108 -24.69 -3.78 -10.71
N VAL A 109 -24.53 -2.84 -11.64
CA VAL A 109 -23.62 -3.00 -12.77
C VAL A 109 -22.21 -2.89 -12.23
N MET A 110 -21.29 -3.68 -12.78
CA MET A 110 -19.86 -3.49 -12.54
C MET A 110 -19.53 -2.02 -12.79
N LYS A 111 -18.88 -1.36 -11.83
CA LYS A 111 -18.44 0.02 -11.98
C LYS A 111 -17.05 0.01 -12.60
N VAL A 112 -16.82 0.85 -13.60
CA VAL A 112 -15.52 0.97 -14.24
C VAL A 112 -14.79 2.18 -13.68
N PHE A 113 -13.59 1.97 -13.15
CA PHE A 113 -12.63 3.02 -12.80
C PHE A 113 -11.57 3.11 -13.89
N ASN A 114 -11.13 4.33 -14.20
CA ASN A 114 -9.96 4.54 -15.06
C ASN A 114 -8.76 4.87 -14.18
N ASP A 115 -7.83 3.92 -14.07
CA ASP A 115 -6.61 4.05 -13.29
C ASP A 115 -5.40 4.20 -14.24
N PRO A 116 -4.49 5.16 -14.01
CA PRO A 116 -3.36 5.40 -14.92
C PRO A 116 -2.33 4.26 -14.96
N ILE A 117 -2.33 3.36 -13.97
CA ILE A 117 -1.40 2.23 -13.85
C ILE A 117 -2.00 0.97 -14.48
N HIS A 118 -3.28 0.72 -14.24
CA HIS A 118 -3.96 -0.52 -14.64
C HIS A 118 -4.93 -0.37 -15.82
N GLY A 119 -5.23 0.86 -16.24
CA GLY A 119 -6.24 1.16 -17.26
C GLY A 119 -7.65 1.05 -16.69
N HIS A 120 -8.56 0.43 -17.45
CA HIS A 120 -9.93 0.24 -17.01
C HIS A 120 -10.04 -0.93 -16.02
N ILE A 121 -10.48 -0.61 -14.80
CA ILE A 121 -10.69 -1.56 -13.71
C ILE A 121 -12.19 -1.76 -13.52
N GLU A 122 -12.66 -2.99 -13.64
CA GLU A 122 -14.04 -3.37 -13.28
C GLU A 122 -14.12 -3.72 -11.79
N ILE A 123 -15.05 -3.10 -11.09
CA ILE A 123 -15.27 -3.28 -9.65
C ILE A 123 -16.67 -3.82 -9.39
N HIS A 124 -16.74 -4.93 -8.67
CA HIS A 124 -17.99 -5.54 -8.23
C HIS A 124 -18.80 -4.60 -7.34
N PRO A 125 -20.13 -4.56 -7.43
CA PRO A 125 -20.94 -3.61 -6.66
C PRO A 125 -20.76 -3.68 -5.15
N LEU A 126 -20.54 -4.86 -4.58
CA LEU A 126 -20.21 -5.00 -3.16
C LEU A 126 -18.95 -4.20 -2.79
N LEU A 127 -17.91 -4.25 -3.62
CA LEU A 127 -16.69 -3.47 -3.43
C LEU A 127 -17.00 -1.97 -3.59
N VAL A 128 -17.85 -1.57 -4.54
CA VAL A 128 -18.29 -0.18 -4.68
C VAL A 128 -18.98 0.31 -3.40
N ARG A 129 -19.83 -0.51 -2.78
CA ARG A 129 -20.51 -0.19 -1.52
C ARG A 129 -19.53 -0.01 -0.35
N ILE A 130 -18.39 -0.71 -0.36
CA ILE A 130 -17.30 -0.53 0.61
C ILE A 130 -16.51 0.75 0.30
N ILE A 131 -16.20 0.98 -0.98
CA ILE A 131 -15.47 2.17 -1.46
C ILE A 131 -16.24 3.44 -1.10
N ASP A 132 -17.55 3.46 -1.33
CA ASP A 132 -18.41 4.64 -1.15
C ASP A 132 -18.84 4.81 0.33
N THR A 133 -17.90 4.64 1.27
CA THR A 133 -18.08 4.87 2.72
C THR A 133 -17.12 5.93 3.25
N PRO A 134 -17.44 6.66 4.34
CA PRO A 134 -16.52 7.63 4.94
C PRO A 134 -15.17 7.02 5.31
N GLN A 135 -15.18 5.79 5.85
CA GLN A 135 -14.00 5.06 6.30
C GLN A 135 -13.01 4.80 5.15
N PHE A 136 -13.51 4.46 3.95
CA PHE A 136 -12.68 4.25 2.77
C PHE A 136 -12.35 5.55 2.04
N GLN A 137 -13.32 6.45 1.86
CA GLN A 137 -13.10 7.74 1.19
C GLN A 137 -12.07 8.62 1.91
N ARG A 138 -11.90 8.44 3.22
CA ARG A 138 -10.81 9.02 4.01
C ARG A 138 -9.44 8.86 3.37
N LEU A 139 -9.17 7.71 2.73
CA LEU A 139 -7.87 7.40 2.13
C LEU A 139 -7.49 8.36 0.98
N ARG A 140 -8.44 9.15 0.46
CA ARG A 140 -8.15 10.22 -0.53
C ARG A 140 -7.32 11.35 0.06
N TYR A 141 -7.32 11.48 1.38
CA TYR A 141 -6.70 12.56 2.12
C TYR A 141 -5.45 12.11 2.87
N ILE A 142 -4.83 11.00 2.44
CA ILE A 142 -3.61 10.44 3.04
C ILE A 142 -2.61 10.12 1.94
N LYS A 143 -1.55 10.91 1.84
CA LYS A 143 -0.49 10.75 0.83
C LYS A 143 0.20 9.39 0.99
N GLN A 144 0.36 8.67 -0.11
CA GLN A 144 1.02 7.35 -0.15
C GLN A 144 2.42 7.44 0.44
N LEU A 145 3.19 8.44 -0.01
CA LEU A 145 4.60 8.64 0.33
C LEU A 145 4.83 9.76 1.36
N GLY A 146 3.77 10.20 2.05
CA GLY A 146 3.87 11.18 3.12
C GLY A 146 4.69 12.42 2.75
N GLY A 147 5.75 12.69 3.54
CA GLY A 147 6.65 13.83 3.36
C GLY A 147 7.41 13.86 2.03
N THR A 148 7.49 12.72 1.33
CA THR A 148 8.16 12.61 0.01
C THR A 148 7.54 13.54 -1.03
N TYR A 149 6.25 13.87 -0.91
CA TYR A 149 5.57 14.83 -1.79
C TYR A 149 6.24 16.21 -1.81
N PHE A 150 6.84 16.64 -0.69
CA PHE A 150 7.57 17.91 -0.59
C PHE A 150 8.99 17.85 -1.22
N VAL A 151 9.38 16.71 -1.79
CA VAL A 151 10.63 16.50 -2.52
C VAL A 151 10.34 16.13 -3.97
N PHE A 152 9.40 15.21 -4.17
CA PHE A 152 8.95 14.72 -5.47
C PHE A 152 7.55 15.25 -5.74
N PRO A 153 7.40 16.36 -6.50
CA PRO A 153 6.09 16.99 -6.71
C PRO A 153 5.11 16.08 -7.47
N GLY A 154 5.59 15.08 -8.21
CA GLY A 154 4.76 14.06 -8.86
C GLY A 154 4.13 13.06 -7.87
N ALA A 155 4.71 12.86 -6.69
CA ALA A 155 4.25 11.95 -5.64
C ALA A 155 3.03 12.50 -4.87
N SER A 156 2.02 12.93 -5.61
CA SER A 156 0.78 13.55 -5.14
C SER A 156 -0.32 12.53 -4.82
N HIS A 157 -0.09 11.26 -5.16
CA HIS A 157 -1.04 10.16 -5.00
C HIS A 157 -1.27 9.80 -3.53
N ASN A 158 -2.44 9.24 -3.28
CA ASN A 158 -2.97 8.90 -1.97
C ASN A 158 -3.22 7.39 -1.86
N ARG A 159 -3.43 6.93 -0.63
CA ARG A 159 -3.72 5.52 -0.32
C ARG A 159 -4.97 5.01 -1.03
N PHE A 160 -5.93 5.89 -1.36
CA PHE A 160 -7.19 5.53 -2.01
C PHE A 160 -7.02 4.79 -3.35
N GLU A 161 -6.33 5.40 -4.31
CA GLU A 161 -6.12 4.82 -5.64
C GLU A 161 -5.21 3.58 -5.58
N HIS A 162 -4.25 3.55 -4.66
CA HIS A 162 -3.44 2.37 -4.35
C HIS A 162 -4.32 1.21 -3.86
N SER A 163 -5.17 1.43 -2.85
CA SER A 163 -6.09 0.41 -2.33
C SER A 163 -7.02 -0.16 -3.40
N ILE A 164 -7.52 0.65 -4.33
CA ILE A 164 -8.31 0.17 -5.48
C ILE A 164 -7.46 -0.73 -6.39
N GLY A 165 -6.23 -0.32 -6.70
CA GLY A 165 -5.32 -1.11 -7.52
C GLY A 165 -4.92 -2.44 -6.87
N VAL A 166 -4.69 -2.46 -5.55
CA VAL A 166 -4.43 -3.70 -4.80
C VAL A 166 -5.64 -4.63 -4.82
N GLY A 167 -6.85 -4.10 -4.58
CA GLY A 167 -8.09 -4.89 -4.72
C GLY A 167 -8.25 -5.51 -6.11
N TYR A 168 -7.95 -4.73 -7.16
CA TYR A 168 -7.97 -5.21 -8.55
C TYR A 168 -6.94 -6.31 -8.82
N LEU A 169 -5.67 -6.11 -8.41
CA LEU A 169 -4.61 -7.10 -8.62
C LEU A 169 -4.86 -8.38 -7.81
N ALA A 170 -5.39 -8.27 -6.60
CA ALA A 170 -5.82 -9.40 -5.78
C ALA A 170 -6.85 -10.24 -6.54
N GLY A 171 -7.87 -9.57 -7.09
CA GLY A 171 -8.89 -10.14 -7.96
C GLY A 171 -8.33 -10.79 -9.23
N CYS A 172 -7.35 -10.15 -9.89
CA CYS A 172 -6.71 -10.70 -11.09
C CYS A 172 -5.96 -11.99 -10.77
N LEU A 173 -5.20 -12.01 -9.68
CA LEU A 173 -4.40 -13.18 -9.29
C LEU A 173 -5.30 -14.37 -8.92
N VAL A 174 -6.31 -14.15 -8.06
CA VAL A 174 -7.20 -15.24 -7.63
C VAL A 174 -8.03 -15.81 -8.78
N ARG A 175 -8.51 -14.97 -9.71
CA ARG A 175 -9.21 -15.44 -10.94
C ARG A 175 -8.28 -16.23 -11.84
N ALA A 176 -7.05 -15.76 -12.04
CA ALA A 176 -6.07 -16.46 -12.85
C ALA A 176 -5.69 -17.83 -12.29
N LEU A 177 -5.62 -17.97 -10.95
CA LEU A 177 -5.45 -19.27 -10.29
C LEU A 177 -6.67 -20.17 -10.50
N LYS A 178 -7.88 -19.65 -10.32
CA LYS A 178 -9.14 -20.38 -10.54
C LYS A 178 -9.26 -20.93 -11.96
N GLU A 179 -8.96 -20.11 -12.96
CA GLU A 179 -9.04 -20.50 -14.37
C GLU A 179 -8.03 -21.58 -14.74
N ARG A 180 -6.79 -21.49 -14.22
CA ARG A 180 -5.72 -22.44 -14.55
C ARG A 180 -5.77 -23.74 -13.77
N GLN A 181 -6.42 -23.71 -12.61
CA GLN A 181 -6.49 -24.83 -11.68
C GLN A 181 -7.89 -24.92 -11.05
N PRO A 182 -8.91 -25.35 -11.82
CA PRO A 182 -10.27 -25.53 -11.31
C PRO A 182 -10.35 -26.48 -10.10
N GLU A 183 -9.40 -27.40 -9.96
CA GLU A 183 -9.26 -28.33 -8.84
C GLU A 183 -8.97 -27.66 -7.49
N LEU A 184 -8.64 -26.35 -7.48
CA LEU A 184 -8.46 -25.57 -6.25
C LEU A 184 -9.79 -25.17 -5.59
N ASP A 185 -10.93 -25.38 -6.27
CA ASP A 185 -12.28 -25.05 -5.78
C ASP A 185 -12.39 -23.60 -5.28
N ILE A 186 -11.83 -22.66 -6.05
CA ILE A 186 -11.91 -21.22 -5.76
C ILE A 186 -13.30 -20.73 -6.14
N THR A 187 -14.09 -20.38 -5.13
CA THR A 187 -15.48 -19.93 -5.30
C THR A 187 -15.56 -18.43 -5.60
N GLN A 188 -16.71 -17.95 -6.07
CA GLN A 188 -16.92 -16.50 -6.20
C GLN A 188 -16.85 -15.77 -4.85
N ARG A 189 -17.29 -16.44 -3.78
CA ARG A 189 -17.17 -15.99 -2.39
C ARG A 189 -15.71 -15.79 -1.99
N ASP A 190 -14.81 -16.70 -2.36
CA ASP A 190 -13.37 -16.54 -2.11
C ASP A 190 -12.78 -15.35 -2.86
N ILE A 191 -13.14 -15.18 -4.14
CA ILE A 191 -12.68 -14.06 -4.96
C ILE A 191 -13.08 -12.73 -4.31
N LEU A 192 -14.36 -12.57 -3.95
CA LEU A 192 -14.84 -11.35 -3.30
C LEU A 192 -14.13 -11.08 -1.98
N CYS A 193 -13.88 -12.10 -1.16
CA CYS A 193 -13.15 -11.92 0.10
C CYS A 193 -11.69 -11.47 -0.12
N VAL A 194 -11.01 -12.04 -1.11
CA VAL A 194 -9.63 -11.65 -1.47
C VAL A 194 -9.60 -10.22 -2.02
N GLU A 195 -10.56 -9.83 -2.85
CA GLU A 195 -10.68 -8.46 -3.36
C GLU A 195 -10.98 -7.46 -2.24
N ILE A 196 -11.88 -7.80 -1.30
CA ILE A 196 -12.18 -6.95 -0.14
C ILE A 196 -10.94 -6.82 0.76
N ALA A 197 -10.20 -7.90 1.01
CA ALA A 197 -8.97 -7.84 1.77
C ALA A 197 -7.92 -6.94 1.10
N GLY A 198 -7.74 -7.08 -0.22
CA GLY A 198 -6.84 -6.20 -0.99
C GLY A 198 -7.28 -4.74 -0.96
N LEU A 199 -8.58 -4.48 -1.08
CA LEU A 199 -9.14 -3.14 -0.99
C LEU A 199 -8.92 -2.53 0.41
N CYS A 200 -9.09 -3.31 1.47
CA CYS A 200 -9.13 -2.81 2.84
C CYS A 200 -7.80 -2.88 3.60
N HIS A 201 -6.72 -3.40 3.00
CA HIS A 201 -5.46 -3.65 3.71
C HIS A 201 -4.83 -2.37 4.32
N ASP A 202 -5.11 -1.22 3.72
CA ASP A 202 -4.52 0.08 4.06
C ASP A 202 -5.47 1.05 4.77
N LEU A 203 -6.68 0.60 5.14
CA LEU A 203 -7.69 1.42 5.84
C LEU A 203 -7.16 2.08 7.13
N GLY A 204 -6.18 1.43 7.79
CA GLY A 204 -5.61 1.81 9.06
C GLY A 204 -4.43 2.77 9.00
N HIS A 205 -4.03 3.24 7.81
CA HIS A 205 -2.97 4.26 7.72
C HIS A 205 -3.41 5.59 8.34
N GLY A 206 -2.48 6.24 9.05
CA GLY A 206 -2.66 7.58 9.61
C GLY A 206 -2.17 8.69 8.68
N PRO A 207 -2.25 9.95 9.12
CA PRO A 207 -1.73 11.10 8.38
C PRO A 207 -0.26 10.90 7.97
N PHE A 208 0.04 11.15 6.70
CA PHE A 208 1.35 10.93 6.07
C PHE A 208 1.83 9.47 6.09
N SER A 209 0.91 8.51 6.07
CA SER A 209 1.16 7.08 5.94
C SER A 209 2.16 6.54 6.97
N HIS A 210 3.37 6.15 6.55
CA HIS A 210 4.38 5.52 7.40
C HIS A 210 5.00 6.45 8.45
N MET A 211 4.84 7.77 8.28
CA MET A 211 5.27 8.72 9.29
C MET A 211 4.47 8.54 10.60
N PHE A 212 3.19 8.17 10.50
CA PHE A 212 2.31 8.08 11.66
C PHE A 212 2.61 6.87 12.53
N ASP A 213 2.64 5.66 11.95
CA ASP A 213 2.93 4.41 12.66
C ASP A 213 4.43 4.20 12.92
N GLY A 214 5.29 4.65 12.01
CA GLY A 214 6.73 4.49 12.09
C GLY A 214 7.45 5.50 12.98
N ARG A 215 6.89 6.70 13.17
CA ARG A 215 7.54 7.78 13.97
C ARG A 215 6.64 8.39 15.02
N PHE A 216 5.50 8.98 14.63
CA PHE A 216 4.67 9.75 15.56
C PHE A 216 4.18 8.91 16.75
N ILE A 217 3.56 7.76 16.50
CA ILE A 217 3.01 6.90 17.55
C ILE A 217 4.08 6.32 18.47
N PRO A 218 5.18 5.73 17.97
CA PRO A 218 6.28 5.29 18.81
C PRO A 218 6.83 6.40 19.74
N LEU A 219 6.84 7.65 19.29
CA LEU A 219 7.31 8.77 20.09
C LEU A 219 6.26 9.25 21.12
N THR A 220 4.97 9.28 20.78
CA THR A 220 3.92 9.75 21.71
C THR A 220 3.42 8.68 22.67
N ARG A 221 3.50 7.39 22.28
CA ARG A 221 2.95 6.24 22.99
C ARG A 221 3.90 5.04 22.90
N PRO A 222 5.09 5.12 23.53
CA PRO A 222 6.14 4.11 23.40
C PRO A 222 5.72 2.72 23.90
N ASP A 223 4.82 2.65 24.88
CA ASP A 223 4.32 1.39 25.43
C ASP A 223 3.27 0.72 24.54
N TRP A 224 2.77 1.42 23.52
CA TRP A 224 1.73 0.92 22.65
C TRP A 224 2.28 0.37 21.34
N LYS A 225 2.34 -0.96 21.26
CA LYS A 225 2.63 -1.67 20.01
C LYS A 225 1.44 -1.56 19.06
N TRP A 226 1.52 -0.59 18.16
CA TRP A 226 0.51 -0.32 17.14
C TRP A 226 1.09 -0.51 15.75
N LYS A 227 0.28 -1.00 14.82
CA LYS A 227 0.61 -1.14 13.41
C LYS A 227 -0.60 -0.75 12.57
N HIS A 228 -0.37 -0.22 11.37
CA HIS A 228 -1.45 0.18 10.48
C HIS A 228 -2.33 -1.01 10.10
N GLU A 229 -1.80 -2.23 9.97
CA GLU A 229 -2.58 -3.43 9.64
C GLU A 229 -3.61 -3.77 10.74
N THR A 230 -3.24 -3.62 12.01
CA THR A 230 -4.16 -3.80 13.14
C THR A 230 -5.26 -2.73 13.12
N ALA A 231 -4.93 -1.50 12.74
CA ALA A 231 -5.93 -0.45 12.54
C ALA A 231 -6.81 -0.70 11.30
N SER A 232 -6.27 -1.29 10.23
CA SER A 232 -7.04 -1.62 9.03
C SER A 232 -8.12 -2.65 9.35
N VAL A 233 -7.79 -3.66 10.17
CA VAL A 233 -8.76 -4.64 10.68
C VAL A 233 -9.88 -3.96 11.49
N LYS A 234 -9.52 -3.07 12.43
CA LYS A 234 -10.51 -2.34 13.25
C LYS A 234 -11.37 -1.39 12.41
N MET A 235 -10.75 -0.67 11.47
CA MET A 235 -11.44 0.26 10.58
C MET A 235 -12.36 -0.50 9.62
N PHE A 236 -11.97 -1.67 9.14
CA PHE A 236 -12.83 -2.55 8.35
C PHE A 236 -14.07 -2.99 9.13
N GLU A 237 -13.93 -3.44 10.38
CA GLU A 237 -15.08 -3.78 11.24
C GLU A 237 -16.00 -2.58 11.45
N HIS A 238 -15.43 -1.42 11.75
CA HIS A 238 -16.19 -0.18 11.90
C HIS A 238 -16.90 0.25 10.61
N LEU A 239 -16.26 0.09 9.45
CA LEU A 239 -16.83 0.36 8.13
C LEU A 239 -18.05 -0.52 7.88
N ILE A 240 -17.94 -1.84 8.11
CA ILE A 240 -19.06 -2.76 7.88
C ILE A 240 -20.24 -2.42 8.79
N ALA A 241 -19.99 -2.25 10.09
CA ALA A 241 -21.03 -1.99 11.09
C ALA A 241 -21.71 -0.63 10.90
N SER A 242 -20.95 0.44 10.70
CA SER A 242 -21.49 1.81 10.59
C SER A 242 -22.36 2.01 9.35
N ASN A 243 -22.06 1.25 8.28
CA ASN A 243 -22.76 1.36 7.00
C ASN A 243 -23.77 0.22 6.78
N LYS A 244 -24.00 -0.63 7.80
CA LYS A 244 -24.94 -1.77 7.76
C LYS A 244 -24.71 -2.69 6.57
N LEU A 245 -23.44 -2.98 6.26
CA LEU A 245 -23.07 -3.76 5.08
C LEU A 245 -23.16 -5.26 5.31
N GLU A 246 -23.44 -5.72 6.52
CA GLU A 246 -23.62 -7.13 6.87
C GLU A 246 -24.67 -7.81 5.99
N GLU A 247 -25.86 -7.22 5.89
CA GLU A 247 -26.96 -7.76 5.08
C GLU A 247 -26.65 -7.66 3.58
N VAL A 248 -25.91 -6.63 3.17
CA VAL A 248 -25.46 -6.47 1.78
C VAL A 248 -24.48 -7.58 1.42
N MET A 249 -23.48 -7.84 2.26
CA MET A 249 -22.52 -8.94 2.08
C MET A 249 -23.24 -10.30 2.00
N LYS A 250 -24.21 -10.56 2.90
CA LYS A 250 -25.04 -11.78 2.83
C LYS A 250 -25.82 -11.89 1.52
N SER A 251 -26.41 -10.79 1.05
CA SER A 251 -27.13 -10.75 -0.24
C SER A 251 -26.24 -10.97 -1.47
N TYR A 252 -24.92 -10.90 -1.30
CA TYR A 252 -23.93 -11.24 -2.32
C TYR A 252 -23.29 -12.62 -2.11
N GLY A 253 -23.85 -13.44 -1.20
CA GLY A 253 -23.43 -14.82 -0.97
C GLY A 253 -22.26 -15.00 0.00
N LEU A 254 -21.89 -13.96 0.77
CA LEU A 254 -20.88 -14.09 1.84
C LEU A 254 -21.51 -14.64 3.13
N VAL A 255 -20.74 -15.44 3.86
CA VAL A 255 -21.09 -15.96 5.19
C VAL A 255 -20.25 -15.22 6.22
N LEU A 256 -20.87 -14.28 6.94
CA LEU A 256 -20.15 -13.29 7.76
C LEU A 256 -19.22 -13.91 8.81
N GLU A 257 -19.65 -14.96 9.50
CA GLU A 257 -18.85 -15.58 10.57
C GLU A 257 -17.48 -16.06 10.06
N GLU A 258 -17.45 -16.65 8.87
CA GLU A 258 -16.23 -17.17 8.25
C GLU A 258 -15.50 -16.07 7.45
N ASP A 259 -16.23 -15.29 6.66
CA ASP A 259 -15.64 -14.35 5.70
C ASP A 259 -15.07 -13.11 6.35
N MET A 260 -15.70 -12.62 7.44
CA MET A 260 -15.11 -11.51 8.21
C MET A 260 -13.77 -11.93 8.80
N ASN A 261 -13.67 -13.14 9.34
CA ASN A 261 -12.41 -13.67 9.85
C ASN A 261 -11.39 -13.84 8.73
N PHE A 262 -11.79 -14.38 7.58
CA PHE A 262 -10.89 -14.56 6.44
C PHE A 262 -10.34 -13.25 5.90
N ILE A 263 -11.17 -12.21 5.76
CA ILE A 263 -10.72 -10.88 5.29
C ILE A 263 -9.75 -10.26 6.30
N LYS A 264 -10.11 -10.28 7.59
CA LYS A 264 -9.27 -9.73 8.67
C LYS A 264 -7.93 -10.45 8.77
N GLU A 265 -7.92 -11.77 8.63
CA GLU A 265 -6.71 -12.58 8.69
C GLU A 265 -5.77 -12.35 7.50
N GLN A 266 -6.30 -12.04 6.30
CA GLN A 266 -5.48 -11.67 5.15
C GLN A 266 -4.79 -10.32 5.33
N ILE A 267 -5.38 -9.40 6.12
CA ILE A 267 -4.82 -8.07 6.39
C ILE A 267 -3.87 -8.12 7.59
N GLY A 268 -4.38 -8.55 8.75
CA GLY A 268 -3.65 -8.54 10.03
C GLY A 268 -2.75 -9.75 10.25
N GLY A 269 -3.00 -10.87 9.56
CA GLY A 269 -2.45 -12.19 9.91
C GLY A 269 -3.36 -12.97 10.89
N PRO A 270 -2.90 -14.13 11.39
CA PRO A 270 -3.71 -14.97 12.27
C PRO A 270 -4.06 -14.26 13.58
N ILE A 271 -5.30 -14.44 14.06
CA ILE A 271 -5.83 -13.80 15.27
C ILE A 271 -5.07 -14.26 16.53
N ASP A 272 -4.59 -15.51 16.53
CA ASP A 272 -3.78 -16.08 17.60
C ASP A 272 -2.38 -16.42 17.07
N GLU A 273 -1.43 -15.52 17.31
CA GLU A 273 -0.03 -15.70 16.89
C GLU A 273 0.64 -16.88 17.62
N THR A 274 0.14 -17.29 18.81
CA THR A 274 0.75 -18.35 19.64
C THR A 274 0.42 -19.77 19.15
N ALA A 275 -0.60 -19.92 18.30
CA ALA A 275 -0.99 -21.20 17.72
C ALA A 275 -0.06 -21.68 16.57
N CYS A 276 0.84 -20.81 16.07
CA CYS A 276 1.61 -21.02 14.84
C CYS A 276 2.56 -22.24 14.83
N GLU A 277 2.93 -22.81 15.98
CA GLU A 277 3.99 -23.82 16.02
C GLU A 277 3.52 -25.28 15.86
N LYS A 278 2.21 -25.59 15.97
CA LYS A 278 1.73 -26.99 15.93
C LYS A 278 0.47 -27.26 15.07
N SER A 279 -0.32 -26.25 14.71
CA SER A 279 -1.56 -26.42 13.95
C SER A 279 -1.81 -25.27 12.95
N TRP A 280 -2.75 -25.47 12.02
CA TRP A 280 -3.19 -24.43 11.08
C TRP A 280 -3.73 -23.21 11.85
N PRO A 281 -3.14 -22.01 11.72
CA PRO A 281 -3.40 -20.89 12.63
C PRO A 281 -4.59 -20.02 12.21
N TYR A 282 -5.18 -20.29 11.04
CA TYR A 282 -6.26 -19.48 10.47
C TYR A 282 -7.62 -20.15 10.67
N ARG A 283 -8.64 -19.33 10.91
CA ARG A 283 -10.04 -19.75 11.12
C ARG A 283 -10.93 -19.45 9.92
N GLY A 284 -10.60 -18.42 9.14
CA GLY A 284 -11.44 -17.97 8.02
C GLY A 284 -11.52 -18.96 6.86
N ARG A 285 -10.43 -19.69 6.58
CA ARG A 285 -10.37 -20.77 5.58
C ARG A 285 -9.51 -21.93 6.09
N GLN A 286 -9.81 -23.13 5.62
CA GLN A 286 -9.05 -24.34 5.94
C GLN A 286 -7.70 -24.41 5.20
N LYS A 287 -6.82 -25.32 5.62
CA LYS A 287 -5.44 -25.46 5.13
C LYS A 287 -5.37 -25.72 3.62
N GLU A 288 -6.40 -26.33 3.06
CA GLU A 288 -6.53 -26.65 1.63
C GLU A 288 -6.62 -25.39 0.77
N LYS A 289 -7.04 -24.25 1.35
CA LYS A 289 -7.09 -22.92 0.71
C LYS A 289 -6.01 -21.96 1.20
N SER A 290 -4.93 -22.50 1.79
CA SER A 290 -3.85 -21.73 2.38
C SER A 290 -3.15 -20.76 1.43
N PHE A 291 -3.07 -21.07 0.14
CA PHE A 291 -2.51 -20.20 -0.90
C PHE A 291 -3.23 -18.85 -1.03
N LEU A 292 -4.50 -18.73 -0.60
CA LEU A 292 -5.23 -17.46 -0.67
C LEU A 292 -4.64 -16.41 0.28
N TYR A 293 -4.08 -16.83 1.42
CA TYR A 293 -3.42 -15.93 2.38
C TYR A 293 -2.06 -15.40 1.87
N GLU A 294 -1.57 -15.90 0.74
CA GLU A 294 -0.32 -15.45 0.13
C GLU A 294 -0.54 -14.36 -0.94
N ILE A 295 -1.79 -13.93 -1.16
CA ILE A 295 -2.16 -12.96 -2.21
C ILE A 295 -1.96 -11.51 -1.76
N VAL A 296 -2.65 -11.10 -0.68
CA VAL A 296 -2.76 -9.68 -0.27
C VAL A 296 -1.55 -9.24 0.56
N ALA A 297 -1.19 -9.98 1.61
CA ALA A 297 -0.09 -9.66 2.49
C ALA A 297 0.74 -10.93 2.79
N ASN A 298 1.81 -11.14 2.03
CA ASN A 298 2.57 -12.39 2.08
C ASN A 298 3.74 -12.28 3.06
N LYS A 299 3.48 -12.62 4.33
CA LYS A 299 4.50 -12.57 5.39
C LYS A 299 5.61 -13.63 5.25
N LYS A 300 5.49 -14.61 4.32
CA LYS A 300 6.48 -15.69 4.17
C LYS A 300 7.71 -15.27 3.36
N ASN A 301 7.49 -14.55 2.26
CA ASN A 301 8.56 -14.15 1.35
C ASN A 301 8.43 -12.71 0.82
N GLY A 302 7.37 -11.97 1.22
CA GLY A 302 7.16 -10.59 0.82
C GLY A 302 6.81 -10.43 -0.66
N ILE A 303 6.24 -11.44 -1.31
CA ILE A 303 5.71 -11.33 -2.68
C ILE A 303 4.18 -11.34 -2.61
N ASP A 304 3.58 -10.19 -2.80
CA ASP A 304 2.13 -9.96 -2.74
C ASP A 304 1.70 -8.84 -3.70
N VAL A 305 0.39 -8.74 -3.93
CA VAL A 305 -0.18 -7.78 -4.88
C VAL A 305 -0.12 -6.32 -4.40
N ASP A 306 0.02 -6.09 -3.09
CA ASP A 306 0.30 -4.77 -2.50
C ASP A 306 1.58 -4.18 -3.14
N LYS A 307 2.68 -4.95 -3.09
CA LYS A 307 3.96 -4.57 -3.71
C LYS A 307 3.86 -4.34 -5.19
N TRP A 308 3.07 -5.14 -5.89
CA TRP A 308 2.93 -5.01 -7.34
C TRP A 308 2.28 -3.68 -7.72
N ASP A 309 1.24 -3.26 -6.99
CA ASP A 309 0.61 -1.96 -7.21
C ASP A 309 1.58 -0.83 -6.85
N TYR A 310 2.08 -0.79 -5.61
CA TYR A 310 2.83 0.38 -5.19
C TYR A 310 4.17 0.51 -5.93
N PHE A 311 4.83 -0.58 -6.34
CA PHE A 311 6.01 -0.45 -7.21
C PHE A 311 5.66 0.23 -8.52
N ALA A 312 4.59 -0.21 -9.19
CA ALA A 312 4.19 0.39 -10.47
C ALA A 312 3.71 1.84 -10.29
N ARG A 313 2.91 2.10 -9.25
CA ARG A 313 2.31 3.40 -8.96
C ARG A 313 3.34 4.42 -8.48
N ASP A 314 4.20 4.04 -7.54
CA ASP A 314 5.23 4.94 -7.04
C ASP A 314 6.25 5.26 -8.13
N CYS A 315 6.68 4.26 -8.93
CA CYS A 315 7.51 4.49 -10.10
C CYS A 315 6.88 5.51 -11.06
N HIS A 316 5.59 5.36 -11.38
CA HIS A 316 4.87 6.29 -12.24
C HIS A 316 4.90 7.74 -11.70
N HIS A 317 4.57 7.93 -10.43
CA HIS A 317 4.48 9.26 -9.81
C HIS A 317 5.86 9.88 -9.47
N LEU A 318 6.87 9.05 -9.24
CA LEU A 318 8.25 9.50 -8.97
C LEU A 318 9.06 9.75 -10.25
N GLY A 319 8.55 9.34 -11.42
CA GLY A 319 9.31 9.40 -12.68
C GLY A 319 10.46 8.38 -12.72
N ILE A 320 10.30 7.24 -12.06
CA ILE A 320 11.28 6.15 -12.03
C ILE A 320 10.72 5.00 -12.87
N GLN A 321 11.56 4.35 -13.67
CA GLN A 321 11.13 3.17 -14.42
C GLN A 321 10.95 1.96 -13.49
N ASN A 322 9.80 1.28 -13.57
CA ASN A 322 9.57 -0.01 -12.93
C ASN A 322 10.07 -1.13 -13.86
N ASN A 323 11.02 -1.93 -13.38
CA ASN A 323 11.57 -3.05 -14.15
C ASN A 323 10.82 -4.36 -13.92
N PHE A 324 9.95 -4.43 -12.92
CA PHE A 324 9.19 -5.62 -12.57
C PHE A 324 7.88 -5.71 -13.38
N ASP A 325 7.71 -6.80 -14.12
CA ASP A 325 6.48 -7.09 -14.86
C ASP A 325 5.60 -8.09 -14.10
N TYR A 326 4.65 -7.54 -13.32
CA TYR A 326 3.66 -8.32 -12.60
C TYR A 326 2.68 -9.05 -13.53
N LYS A 327 2.37 -8.51 -14.72
CA LYS A 327 1.43 -9.15 -15.67
C LYS A 327 2.04 -10.44 -16.21
N ARG A 328 3.34 -10.41 -16.49
CA ARG A 328 4.11 -11.60 -16.84
C ARG A 328 4.14 -12.59 -15.69
N LEU A 329 4.48 -12.15 -14.48
CA LEU A 329 4.54 -13.04 -13.31
C LEU A 329 3.19 -13.73 -13.07
N LEU A 330 2.10 -12.96 -13.11
CA LEU A 330 0.73 -13.45 -12.97
C LEU A 330 0.38 -14.56 -13.96
N LYS A 331 0.91 -14.54 -15.20
CA LYS A 331 0.72 -15.62 -16.18
C LYS A 331 1.47 -16.92 -15.83
N PHE A 332 2.56 -16.81 -15.08
CA PHE A 332 3.41 -17.93 -14.69
C PHE A 332 3.18 -18.41 -13.27
N THR A 333 2.23 -17.82 -12.54
CA THR A 333 1.86 -18.26 -11.19
C THR A 333 0.91 -19.47 -11.21
N ARG A 334 1.19 -20.45 -10.36
CA ARG A 334 0.38 -21.67 -10.10
C ARG A 334 0.36 -21.96 -8.59
N VAL A 335 -0.45 -22.93 -8.18
CA VAL A 335 -0.47 -23.48 -6.83
C VAL A 335 0.06 -24.91 -6.86
N CYS A 336 1.04 -25.19 -6.00
CA CYS A 336 1.62 -26.52 -5.81
C CYS A 336 1.54 -26.92 -4.33
N GLU A 337 1.54 -28.22 -4.06
CA GLU A 337 1.49 -28.75 -2.70
C GLU A 337 2.90 -29.03 -2.15
N VAL A 338 3.18 -28.54 -0.94
CA VAL A 338 4.43 -28.76 -0.21
C VAL A 338 4.08 -29.06 1.25
N LYS A 339 4.55 -30.21 1.77
CA LYS A 339 4.32 -30.62 3.18
C LYS A 339 2.83 -30.53 3.60
N ASN A 340 1.94 -31.04 2.75
CA ASN A 340 0.48 -31.04 2.93
C ASN A 340 -0.13 -29.64 3.02
N GLN A 341 0.48 -28.64 2.40
CA GLN A 341 -0.02 -27.27 2.32
C GLN A 341 0.11 -26.77 0.86
N LYS A 342 -0.88 -26.03 0.39
CA LYS A 342 -0.88 -25.47 -0.96
C LYS A 342 -0.26 -24.07 -0.94
N HIS A 343 0.71 -23.82 -1.82
CA HIS A 343 1.44 -22.55 -1.89
C HIS A 343 1.43 -21.98 -3.29
N ILE A 344 1.47 -20.65 -3.37
CA ILE A 344 1.71 -19.94 -4.62
C ILE A 344 3.15 -20.20 -5.07
N CYS A 345 3.29 -20.78 -6.26
CA CYS A 345 4.55 -21.10 -6.90
C CYS A 345 4.68 -20.35 -8.24
N THR A 346 5.89 -19.94 -8.57
CA THR A 346 6.19 -19.25 -9.82
C THR A 346 7.00 -20.17 -10.75
N ARG A 347 6.99 -19.92 -12.05
CA ARG A 347 7.80 -20.73 -12.96
C ARG A 347 9.28 -20.48 -12.74
N ASP A 348 10.10 -21.53 -12.71
CA ASP A 348 11.55 -21.50 -12.52
C ASP A 348 12.30 -20.38 -13.27
N LYS A 349 12.00 -20.18 -14.55
CA LYS A 349 12.63 -19.15 -15.40
C LYS A 349 12.30 -17.71 -14.99
N GLU A 350 11.34 -17.49 -14.10
CA GLU A 350 10.92 -16.17 -13.63
C GLU A 350 11.74 -15.69 -12.41
N VAL A 351 12.71 -16.49 -11.95
CA VAL A 351 13.61 -16.11 -10.84
C VAL A 351 14.30 -14.76 -11.09
N GLY A 352 14.69 -14.45 -12.34
CA GLY A 352 15.26 -13.15 -12.69
C GLY A 352 14.28 -11.99 -12.49
N ASN A 353 13.02 -12.15 -12.91
CA ASN A 353 11.96 -11.15 -12.71
C ASN A 353 11.69 -10.89 -11.22
N LEU A 354 11.82 -11.91 -10.36
CA LEU A 354 11.72 -11.73 -8.91
C LEU A 354 12.92 -10.97 -8.32
N TYR A 355 14.14 -11.21 -8.80
CA TYR A 355 15.29 -10.37 -8.43
C TYR A 355 15.11 -8.92 -8.89
N ASP A 356 14.57 -8.69 -10.09
CA ASP A 356 14.25 -7.35 -10.59
C ASP A 356 13.19 -6.66 -9.70
N MET A 357 12.24 -7.41 -9.16
CA MET A 357 11.26 -6.92 -8.18
C MET A 357 11.94 -6.39 -6.91
N PHE A 358 12.80 -7.19 -6.27
CA PHE A 358 13.50 -6.76 -5.06
C PHE A 358 14.56 -5.68 -5.32
N HIS A 359 15.16 -5.68 -6.51
CA HIS A 359 16.02 -4.59 -6.95
C HIS A 359 15.22 -3.29 -7.08
N THR A 360 14.04 -3.33 -7.69
CA THR A 360 13.13 -2.18 -7.80
C THR A 360 12.73 -1.66 -6.42
N ARG A 361 12.39 -2.57 -5.48
CA ARG A 361 12.16 -2.21 -4.08
C ARG A 361 13.33 -1.44 -3.50
N ASN A 362 14.55 -1.97 -3.59
CA ASN A 362 15.74 -1.31 -3.08
C ASN A 362 15.99 0.06 -3.74
N CYS A 363 15.76 0.18 -5.05
CA CYS A 363 15.85 1.46 -5.77
C CYS A 363 14.85 2.50 -5.25
N LEU A 364 13.59 2.11 -5.02
CA LEU A 364 12.56 3.00 -4.49
C LEU A 364 12.89 3.42 -3.05
N HIS A 365 13.32 2.49 -2.20
CA HIS A 365 13.78 2.80 -0.85
C HIS A 365 14.93 3.81 -0.85
N ARG A 366 16.00 3.55 -1.62
CA ARG A 366 17.19 4.42 -1.65
C ARG A 366 16.91 5.80 -2.26
N ARG A 367 16.12 5.87 -3.33
CA ARG A 367 15.93 7.11 -4.10
C ARG A 367 14.79 7.97 -3.56
N ALA A 368 13.73 7.37 -3.03
CA ALA A 368 12.51 8.07 -2.66
C ALA A 368 12.13 7.88 -1.19
N TYR A 369 11.81 6.65 -0.74
CA TYR A 369 11.21 6.45 0.58
C TYR A 369 12.15 6.84 1.72
N GLN A 370 13.45 6.60 1.52
CA GLN A 370 14.51 7.00 2.43
C GLN A 370 15.31 8.13 1.82
N HIS A 371 14.66 9.10 1.16
CA HIS A 371 15.35 10.28 0.67
C HIS A 371 15.71 11.20 1.85
N LYS A 372 16.97 11.64 1.95
CA LYS A 372 17.47 12.46 3.07
C LYS A 372 16.62 13.71 3.39
N ILE A 373 16.07 14.37 2.37
CA ILE A 373 15.15 15.52 2.56
C ILE A 373 13.71 15.06 2.84
N GLY A 374 13.30 13.88 2.38
CA GLY A 374 11.98 13.34 2.71
C GLY A 374 11.89 13.04 4.20
N ASN A 375 12.88 12.29 4.71
CA ASN A 375 12.98 11.91 6.12
C ASN A 375 13.07 13.14 7.04
N ILE A 376 13.77 14.22 6.64
CA ILE A 376 13.82 15.44 7.47
C ILE A 376 12.51 16.21 7.47
N ILE A 377 11.69 16.11 6.43
CA ILE A 377 10.36 16.75 6.40
C ILE A 377 9.41 16.05 7.35
N GLU A 378 9.70 14.82 7.76
CA GLU A 378 8.97 14.13 8.82
C GLU A 378 9.16 14.78 10.21
N ILE A 379 9.85 15.93 10.33
CA ILE A 379 9.72 16.86 11.48
C ILE A 379 8.29 17.37 11.67
N ILE A 380 7.38 17.13 10.71
CA ILE A 380 5.93 17.20 10.92
C ILE A 380 5.52 16.44 12.18
N THR A 381 6.20 15.34 12.52
CA THR A 381 5.99 14.60 13.78
C THR A 381 6.21 15.46 15.03
N GLU A 382 7.24 16.32 15.07
CA GLU A 382 7.47 17.26 16.18
C GLU A 382 6.33 18.29 16.29
N ALA A 383 5.84 18.78 15.15
CA ALA A 383 4.69 19.68 15.12
C ALA A 383 3.42 18.98 15.66
N PHE A 384 3.17 17.74 15.25
CA PHE A 384 2.03 16.96 15.75
C PHE A 384 2.13 16.69 17.24
N GLN A 385 3.31 16.36 17.77
CA GLN A 385 3.52 16.17 19.20
C GLN A 385 3.19 17.42 20.01
N LYS A 386 3.64 18.58 19.52
CA LYS A 386 3.36 19.87 20.16
C LYS A 386 1.88 20.25 20.05
N ALA A 387 1.19 19.80 19.00
CA ALA A 387 -0.23 20.06 18.80
C ALA A 387 -1.18 19.08 19.50
N ASP A 388 -0.70 17.86 19.81
CA ASP A 388 -1.50 16.71 20.25
C ASP A 388 -2.42 17.02 21.44
N LYS A 389 -1.90 17.74 22.45
CA LYS A 389 -2.66 18.07 23.67
C LYS A 389 -3.83 19.02 23.42
N PHE A 390 -3.73 19.84 22.39
CA PHE A 390 -4.65 20.96 22.14
C PHE A 390 -5.71 20.63 21.10
N LEU A 391 -5.39 19.78 20.12
CA LEU A 391 -6.35 19.36 19.11
C LEU A 391 -7.29 18.29 19.67
N LYS A 392 -8.58 18.45 19.37
CA LYS A 392 -9.65 17.57 19.81
C LYS A 392 -10.41 17.05 18.59
N ILE A 393 -10.49 15.73 18.50
CA ILE A 393 -11.16 15.02 17.42
C ILE A 393 -12.34 14.29 18.05
N GLU A 394 -13.54 14.68 17.69
CA GLU A 394 -14.76 14.06 18.19
C GLU A 394 -14.91 12.65 17.63
N GLY A 395 -15.09 11.66 18.50
CA GLY A 395 -15.39 10.28 18.19
C GLY A 395 -16.75 9.84 18.69
N SER A 396 -16.92 8.53 18.87
CA SER A 396 -18.20 7.92 19.24
C SER A 396 -18.80 8.53 20.51
N GLY A 397 -20.09 8.88 20.44
CA GLY A 397 -20.83 9.43 21.59
C GLY A 397 -20.35 10.83 22.04
N GLY A 398 -19.72 11.61 21.15
CA GLY A 398 -19.25 12.96 21.43
C GLY A 398 -17.95 13.03 22.24
N LYS A 399 -17.29 11.90 22.48
CA LYS A 399 -16.02 11.84 23.21
C LYS A 399 -14.91 12.49 22.41
N GLN A 400 -14.05 13.26 23.08
CA GLN A 400 -12.97 13.99 22.44
C GLN A 400 -11.65 13.22 22.56
N TYR A 401 -11.00 12.98 21.43
CA TYR A 401 -9.72 12.30 21.30
C TYR A 401 -8.62 13.28 20.87
N GLN A 402 -7.37 12.91 21.14
CA GLN A 402 -6.18 13.62 20.66
C GLN A 402 -5.69 12.96 19.37
N ILE A 403 -4.66 13.52 18.72
CA ILE A 403 -4.06 12.91 17.53
C ILE A 403 -3.51 11.51 17.88
N SER A 404 -2.85 11.39 19.04
CA SER A 404 -2.24 10.15 19.54
C SER A 404 -3.21 9.13 20.14
N THR A 405 -4.48 9.52 20.38
CA THR A 405 -5.50 8.62 20.95
C THR A 405 -6.66 8.36 20.00
N ALA A 406 -6.76 9.05 18.86
CA ALA A 406 -7.85 8.88 17.91
C ALA A 406 -8.01 7.43 17.42
N MET A 407 -6.93 6.67 17.28
CA MET A 407 -6.99 5.24 16.88
C MET A 407 -7.62 4.30 17.93
N GLU A 408 -7.93 4.79 19.13
CA GLU A 408 -8.73 4.04 20.11
C GLU A 408 -10.22 4.02 19.73
N ASP A 409 -10.66 4.95 18.88
CA ASP A 409 -12.03 5.09 18.42
C ASP A 409 -12.09 5.29 16.90
N MET A 410 -12.66 4.33 16.18
CA MET A 410 -12.63 4.36 14.71
C MET A 410 -13.46 5.51 14.12
N GLU A 411 -14.43 6.07 14.84
CA GLU A 411 -15.16 7.26 14.38
C GLU A 411 -14.26 8.51 14.42
N ALA A 412 -13.51 8.71 15.51
CA ALA A 412 -12.49 9.75 15.59
C ALA A 412 -11.37 9.51 14.54
N TYR A 413 -10.88 8.27 14.44
CA TYR A 413 -9.82 7.93 13.49
C TYR A 413 -10.24 8.14 12.04
N THR A 414 -11.52 7.97 11.72
CA THR A 414 -12.08 8.25 10.38
C THR A 414 -11.88 9.71 9.96
N LYS A 415 -11.85 10.64 10.93
CA LYS A 415 -11.69 12.08 10.69
C LYS A 415 -10.20 12.50 10.64
N LEU A 416 -9.30 11.69 11.19
CA LEU A 416 -7.87 12.02 11.26
C LEU A 416 -7.17 11.72 9.92
N THR A 417 -6.79 12.75 9.17
CA THR A 417 -6.14 12.66 7.84
C THR A 417 -4.99 13.67 7.72
N ASP A 418 -4.36 13.78 6.55
CA ASP A 418 -3.31 14.80 6.30
C ASP A 418 -3.83 16.23 6.50
N ASN A 419 -5.16 16.45 6.51
CA ASN A 419 -5.78 17.74 6.80
C ASN A 419 -5.31 18.35 8.14
N ILE A 420 -4.93 17.51 9.11
CA ILE A 420 -4.43 17.94 10.41
C ILE A 420 -3.18 18.85 10.28
N TYR A 421 -2.39 18.68 9.21
CA TYR A 421 -1.29 19.59 8.88
C TYR A 421 -1.79 21.02 8.63
N LEU A 422 -2.82 21.16 7.81
CA LEU A 422 -3.40 22.47 7.46
C LEU A 422 -4.19 23.07 8.63
N GLU A 423 -4.87 22.24 9.41
CA GLU A 423 -5.55 22.68 10.63
C GLU A 423 -4.56 23.32 11.63
N ILE A 424 -3.41 22.70 11.87
CA ILE A 424 -2.36 23.27 12.73
C ILE A 424 -1.79 24.55 12.10
N LEU A 425 -1.45 24.49 10.82
CA LEU A 425 -0.78 25.58 10.09
C LEU A 425 -1.63 26.86 10.05
N HIS A 426 -2.94 26.73 9.87
CA HIS A 426 -3.87 27.84 9.73
C HIS A 426 -4.63 28.20 11.01
N SER A 427 -4.44 27.45 12.10
CA SER A 427 -5.06 27.77 13.37
C SER A 427 -4.62 29.13 13.91
N SER A 428 -5.57 29.88 14.48
CA SER A 428 -5.32 31.12 15.23
C SER A 428 -5.05 30.89 16.72
N CYS A 429 -5.16 29.65 17.21
CA CYS A 429 -4.95 29.34 18.63
C CYS A 429 -3.50 29.67 19.07
N PRO A 430 -3.32 30.41 20.17
CA PRO A 430 -2.00 30.69 20.74
C PRO A 430 -1.24 29.44 21.16
N GLU A 431 -1.94 28.42 21.65
CA GLU A 431 -1.36 27.16 22.15
C GLU A 431 -0.69 26.35 21.03
N LEU A 432 -1.17 26.49 19.79
CA LEU A 432 -0.61 25.84 18.61
C LEU A 432 0.54 26.64 17.97
N LYS A 433 0.98 27.74 18.57
CA LYS A 433 2.01 28.63 17.97
C LYS A 433 3.32 27.91 17.68
N GLU A 434 3.80 27.06 18.59
CA GLU A 434 5.06 26.34 18.38
C GLU A 434 4.95 25.31 17.25
N ALA A 435 3.88 24.51 17.26
CA ALA A 435 3.60 23.53 16.20
C ALA A 435 3.47 24.21 14.84
N ARG A 436 2.71 25.31 14.79
CA ARG A 436 2.50 26.13 13.60
C ARG A 436 3.80 26.72 13.06
N GLU A 437 4.71 27.16 13.92
CA GLU A 437 6.00 27.70 13.48
C GLU A 437 6.90 26.61 12.85
N ILE A 438 6.87 25.39 13.38
CA ILE A 438 7.58 24.25 12.75
C ILE A 438 7.05 24.01 11.33
N LEU A 439 5.71 24.00 11.15
CA LEU A 439 5.13 23.81 9.82
C LEU A 439 5.45 24.96 8.86
N ARG A 440 5.47 26.22 9.34
CA ARG A 440 5.88 27.38 8.54
C ARG A 440 7.34 27.32 8.09
N LYS A 441 8.24 26.77 8.91
CA LYS A 441 9.63 26.51 8.49
C LYS A 441 9.68 25.56 7.31
N ILE A 442 8.81 24.54 7.26
CA ILE A 442 8.70 23.64 6.11
C ILE A 442 8.24 24.41 4.86
N GLU A 443 7.22 25.28 4.98
CA GLU A 443 6.74 26.12 3.86
C GLU A 443 7.82 27.08 3.33
N ARG A 444 8.63 27.66 4.23
CA ARG A 444 9.76 28.55 3.88
C ARG A 444 11.02 27.79 3.46
N ARG A 445 11.00 26.46 3.49
CA ARG A 445 12.15 25.59 3.22
C ARG A 445 13.34 25.79 4.17
N GLU A 446 13.06 26.22 5.39
CA GLU A 446 14.02 26.35 6.50
C GLU A 446 14.19 25.00 7.24
N LEU A 447 14.60 23.97 6.49
CA LEU A 447 14.75 22.59 6.99
C LEU A 447 16.11 22.38 7.67
N TYR A 448 16.17 21.50 8.67
CA TYR A 448 17.42 21.07 9.32
C TYR A 448 18.48 20.66 8.27
N LYS A 449 19.74 21.04 8.52
CA LYS A 449 20.82 20.87 7.56
C LYS A 449 21.38 19.46 7.61
N PHE A 450 21.40 18.78 6.47
CA PHE A 450 22.06 17.48 6.32
C PHE A 450 23.58 17.64 6.42
N LEU A 451 24.21 16.93 7.35
CA LEU A 451 25.66 16.97 7.59
C LEU A 451 26.39 15.91 6.77
N GLY A 452 25.82 14.71 6.66
CA GLY A 452 26.41 13.60 5.91
C GLY A 452 25.73 12.26 6.20
N GLU A 453 26.25 11.24 5.52
CA GLU A 453 25.80 9.85 5.61
C GLU A 453 27.01 8.95 5.86
N THR A 454 26.83 7.93 6.70
CA THR A 454 27.85 6.91 7.00
C THR A 454 27.21 5.55 7.27
N GLN A 455 28.03 4.50 7.34
CA GLN A 455 27.65 3.12 7.58
C GLN A 455 28.64 2.47 8.57
N PRO A 456 28.16 1.55 9.43
CA PRO A 456 29.05 0.73 10.26
C PRO A 456 29.86 -0.25 9.38
N GLU A 457 31.16 -0.40 9.64
CA GLU A 457 32.02 -1.34 8.89
C GLU A 457 31.69 -2.81 9.20
N LYS A 458 31.33 -3.11 10.46
CA LYS A 458 31.00 -4.48 10.89
C LYS A 458 29.52 -4.80 10.65
N VAL A 459 29.30 -5.86 9.86
CA VAL A 459 27.97 -6.40 9.55
C VAL A 459 27.30 -6.89 10.84
N GLY A 460 26.11 -6.37 11.15
CA GLY A 460 25.29 -6.81 12.29
C GLY A 460 25.45 -5.99 13.58
N GLU A 461 26.31 -4.97 13.59
CA GLU A 461 26.34 -4.02 14.71
C GLU A 461 25.11 -3.12 14.62
N VAL A 462 24.06 -3.47 15.36
CA VAL A 462 22.84 -2.67 15.44
C VAL A 462 23.14 -1.44 16.29
N VAL A 463 23.48 -0.34 15.63
CA VAL A 463 23.61 0.94 16.32
C VAL A 463 22.23 1.35 16.81
N LYS A 464 22.05 1.45 18.13
CA LYS A 464 20.82 1.95 18.75
C LYS A 464 20.93 3.46 18.90
N ASN A 465 19.80 4.16 18.74
CA ASN A 465 19.77 5.62 18.77
C ASN A 465 20.15 6.23 20.14
N ASN A 466 20.00 5.47 21.23
CA ASN A 466 20.25 5.95 22.58
C ASN A 466 21.71 6.42 22.69
N SER A 467 21.91 7.69 23.06
CA SER A 467 23.20 8.38 23.25
C SER A 467 24.04 8.68 22.00
N LEU A 468 23.55 8.46 20.77
CA LEU A 468 24.36 8.79 19.59
C LEU A 468 24.57 10.30 19.41
N ALA A 469 23.55 11.11 19.68
CA ALA A 469 23.67 12.57 19.59
C ALA A 469 24.64 13.12 20.63
N GLU A 470 24.66 12.53 21.83
CA GLU A 470 25.66 12.80 22.87
C GLU A 470 27.06 12.34 22.43
N SER A 471 27.16 11.16 21.82
CA SER A 471 28.42 10.65 21.28
C SER A 471 29.00 11.58 20.22
N ILE A 472 28.18 12.14 19.32
CA ILE A 472 28.65 13.11 18.32
C ILE A 472 29.08 14.41 19.01
N ALA A 473 28.27 14.93 19.93
CA ALA A 473 28.60 16.16 20.65
C ALA A 473 29.89 16.04 21.48
N ASN A 474 30.24 14.83 21.94
CA ASN A 474 31.48 14.55 22.66
C ASN A 474 32.70 14.34 21.75
N SER A 475 32.51 14.07 20.45
CA SER A 475 33.59 13.88 19.47
C SER A 475 34.07 15.22 18.89
N LYS A 476 34.53 16.12 19.75
CA LYS A 476 35.09 17.41 19.31
C LYS A 476 36.38 17.15 18.52
N PRO A 477 36.58 17.77 17.33
CA PRO A 477 37.80 17.59 16.53
C PRO A 477 39.07 17.83 17.34
N GLU A 478 40.01 16.89 17.33
CA GLU A 478 41.27 16.99 18.07
C GLU A 478 42.24 17.99 17.44
N LYS A 479 42.19 18.12 16.11
CA LYS A 479 43.03 18.99 15.31
C LYS A 479 42.20 20.15 14.75
N ASP A 480 42.68 21.37 14.94
CA ASP A 480 42.03 22.62 14.52
C ASP A 480 40.54 22.70 14.95
N PRO A 481 40.25 22.59 16.26
CA PRO A 481 38.88 22.54 16.76
C PRO A 481 38.09 23.81 16.40
N PRO A 482 36.80 23.68 16.06
CA PRO A 482 35.95 24.83 15.81
C PRO A 482 35.67 25.61 17.12
N ASP A 483 35.49 26.93 16.98
CA ASP A 483 35.20 27.85 18.09
C ASP A 483 33.78 27.69 18.68
N VAL A 484 32.90 26.93 18.00
CA VAL A 484 31.51 26.70 18.40
C VAL A 484 31.40 25.42 19.22
N GLU A 485 30.81 25.51 20.41
CA GLU A 485 30.41 24.34 21.20
C GLU A 485 29.01 23.87 20.80
N LEU A 486 28.89 22.57 20.49
CA LEU A 486 27.64 21.93 20.09
C LEU A 486 27.18 20.94 21.15
N LYS A 487 25.86 20.87 21.35
CA LYS A 487 25.22 19.98 22.31
C LYS A 487 24.49 18.85 21.58
N ALA A 488 24.15 17.80 22.33
CA ALA A 488 23.38 16.68 21.79
C ALA A 488 22.04 17.12 21.17
N GLU A 489 21.40 18.17 21.71
CA GLU A 489 20.13 18.69 21.22
C GLU A 489 20.21 19.36 19.83
N ASP A 490 21.42 19.73 19.38
CA ASP A 490 21.66 20.33 18.07
C ASP A 490 21.68 19.30 16.92
N PHE A 491 21.86 18.02 17.26
CA PHE A 491 21.96 16.93 16.30
C PHE A 491 20.68 16.10 16.24
N ILE A 492 20.34 15.67 15.02
CA ILE A 492 19.31 14.65 14.77
C ILE A 492 19.97 13.51 14.01
N ILE A 493 19.70 12.29 14.47
CA ILE A 493 20.28 11.08 13.91
C ILE A 493 19.15 10.20 13.42
N ASP A 494 19.22 9.85 12.13
CA ASP A 494 18.25 8.99 11.46
C ASP A 494 18.96 7.70 11.06
N ILE A 495 18.57 6.61 11.71
CA ILE A 495 19.11 5.27 11.46
C ILE A 495 18.14 4.52 10.56
N ILE A 496 18.62 4.17 9.37
CA ILE A 496 17.81 3.59 8.32
C ILE A 496 18.31 2.18 8.06
N ASN A 497 17.42 1.20 8.20
CA ASN A 497 17.70 -0.18 7.82
C ASN A 497 17.09 -0.40 6.43
N MET A 498 17.92 -0.78 5.46
CA MET A 498 17.49 -1.14 4.12
C MET A 498 17.69 -2.64 3.95
N ASP A 499 16.69 -3.31 3.38
CA ASP A 499 16.74 -4.76 3.17
C ASP A 499 16.01 -5.18 1.89
N TYR A 500 15.92 -6.49 1.64
CA TYR A 500 15.08 -7.07 0.58
C TYR A 500 13.71 -7.55 1.12
N GLY A 501 13.25 -7.00 2.24
CA GLY A 501 11.95 -7.32 2.87
C GLY A 501 12.00 -8.46 3.89
N MET A 502 13.17 -9.09 4.07
CA MET A 502 13.39 -10.19 5.02
C MET A 502 14.68 -10.02 5.84
N LYS A 503 15.02 -8.79 6.23
CA LYS A 503 16.28 -8.48 6.94
C LYS A 503 17.48 -9.03 6.14
N GLU A 504 18.40 -9.73 6.80
CA GLU A 504 19.60 -10.32 6.19
C GLU A 504 19.32 -11.50 5.24
N GLN A 505 18.09 -12.02 5.21
CA GLN A 505 17.76 -13.21 4.41
C GLN A 505 17.49 -12.84 2.95
N ASN A 506 17.90 -13.72 2.03
CA ASN A 506 17.47 -13.65 0.64
C ASN A 506 15.99 -14.09 0.54
N PRO A 507 15.05 -13.21 0.17
CA PRO A 507 13.64 -13.59 0.08
C PRO A 507 13.39 -14.70 -0.95
N ILE A 508 14.24 -14.80 -1.98
CA ILE A 508 14.14 -15.82 -3.04
C ILE A 508 14.32 -17.25 -2.49
N ASP A 509 15.06 -17.43 -1.39
CA ASP A 509 15.27 -18.76 -0.78
C ASP A 509 13.97 -19.32 -0.14
N ASN A 510 13.01 -18.43 0.12
CA ASN A 510 11.67 -18.72 0.64
C ASN A 510 10.60 -18.74 -0.47
N VAL A 511 10.99 -18.58 -1.73
CA VAL A 511 10.10 -18.71 -2.89
C VAL A 511 10.07 -20.17 -3.34
N LEU A 512 8.87 -20.61 -3.70
CA LEU A 512 8.65 -21.91 -4.33
C LEU A 512 8.47 -21.72 -5.83
N PHE A 513 9.15 -22.56 -6.60
CA PHE A 513 9.10 -22.58 -8.04
C PHE A 513 8.49 -23.88 -8.56
N TYR A 514 8.07 -23.92 -9.82
CA TYR A 514 7.79 -25.17 -10.54
C TYR A 514 8.52 -25.18 -11.88
N CYS A 515 8.80 -26.37 -12.38
CA CYS A 515 9.47 -26.57 -13.66
C CYS A 515 8.47 -26.89 -14.77
N LYS A 516 8.81 -26.54 -16.03
CA LYS A 516 7.97 -26.89 -17.19
C LYS A 516 7.73 -28.40 -17.30
N ALA A 517 8.74 -29.20 -16.94
CA ALA A 517 8.68 -30.66 -17.03
C ALA A 517 7.64 -31.28 -16.07
N ASP A 518 7.46 -30.69 -14.89
CA ASP A 518 6.44 -31.10 -13.91
C ASP A 518 5.84 -29.86 -13.22
N PRO A 519 4.73 -29.33 -13.74
CA PRO A 519 4.09 -28.14 -13.19
C PRO A 519 3.36 -28.34 -11.86
N SER A 520 3.27 -29.57 -11.35
CA SER A 520 2.60 -29.87 -10.08
C SER A 520 3.58 -29.91 -8.90
N LYS A 521 4.88 -30.12 -9.18
CA LYS A 521 5.93 -30.26 -8.19
C LYS A 521 6.62 -28.93 -7.89
N ALA A 522 6.60 -28.54 -6.63
CA ALA A 522 7.37 -27.40 -6.15
C ALA A 522 8.85 -27.74 -5.99
N VAL A 523 9.71 -26.79 -6.33
CA VAL A 523 11.16 -26.84 -6.18
C VAL A 523 11.66 -25.53 -5.57
N LYS A 524 12.84 -25.56 -4.95
CA LYS A 524 13.57 -24.36 -4.54
C LYS A 524 14.73 -24.13 -5.50
N ILE A 525 15.06 -22.87 -5.72
CA ILE A 525 16.22 -22.45 -6.51
C ILE A 525 17.14 -21.68 -5.58
N SER A 526 18.36 -22.17 -5.39
CA SER A 526 19.37 -21.45 -4.60
C SER A 526 20.04 -20.37 -5.45
N LYS A 527 20.64 -19.37 -4.80
CA LYS A 527 21.36 -18.29 -5.49
C LYS A 527 22.45 -18.82 -6.43
N GLU A 528 23.15 -19.89 -6.05
CA GLU A 528 24.22 -20.50 -6.85
C GLU A 528 23.70 -21.14 -8.15
N GLN A 529 22.44 -21.56 -8.16
CA GLN A 529 21.77 -22.09 -9.34
C GLN A 529 21.25 -20.98 -10.27
N VAL A 530 21.12 -19.76 -9.77
CA VAL A 530 20.78 -18.60 -10.61
C VAL A 530 22.03 -18.21 -11.39
N VAL A 531 21.90 -18.16 -12.72
CA VAL A 531 23.01 -18.06 -13.69
C VAL A 531 23.83 -16.74 -13.57
N SER A 532 23.56 -15.89 -12.57
CA SER A 532 24.21 -14.59 -12.40
C SER A 532 25.09 -14.54 -11.14
N LYS A 533 26.40 -14.46 -11.36
CA LYS A 533 27.39 -14.08 -10.31
C LYS A 533 27.31 -12.60 -9.91
N LEU A 534 26.45 -11.81 -10.56
CA LEU A 534 26.27 -10.38 -10.32
C LEU A 534 25.15 -10.08 -9.31
N LEU A 535 24.54 -11.11 -8.72
CA LEU A 535 23.52 -10.95 -7.69
C LEU A 535 24.12 -10.44 -6.37
N PRO A 536 23.37 -9.64 -5.58
CA PRO A 536 23.84 -9.10 -4.30
C PRO A 536 24.38 -10.18 -3.36
N MET A 537 25.55 -9.93 -2.76
CA MET A 537 26.12 -10.81 -1.73
C MET A 537 25.50 -10.57 -0.35
N ARG A 538 24.88 -9.41 -0.14
CA ARG A 538 24.20 -9.01 1.10
C ARG A 538 22.81 -8.51 0.76
N PHE A 539 21.86 -8.75 1.67
CA PHE A 539 20.44 -8.44 1.50
C PHE A 539 19.92 -7.40 2.49
N ALA A 540 20.77 -6.95 3.41
CA ALA A 540 20.49 -5.81 4.26
C ALA A 540 21.74 -4.96 4.51
N GLU A 541 21.50 -3.70 4.83
CA GLU A 541 22.50 -2.69 5.18
C GLU A 541 21.87 -1.66 6.14
N GLN A 542 22.73 -1.01 6.92
CA GLN A 542 22.33 0.09 7.79
C GLN A 542 23.02 1.38 7.34
N VAL A 543 22.24 2.46 7.30
CA VAL A 543 22.70 3.79 6.93
C VAL A 543 22.37 4.76 8.05
N ILE A 544 23.36 5.54 8.46
CA ILE A 544 23.25 6.56 9.50
C ILE A 544 23.34 7.92 8.84
N ARG A 545 22.33 8.76 9.04
CA ARG A 545 22.33 10.14 8.59
C ARG A 545 22.28 11.09 9.77
N VAL A 546 23.06 12.16 9.67
CA VAL A 546 23.15 13.17 10.71
C VAL A 546 22.72 14.51 10.16
N TYR A 547 21.91 15.22 10.93
CA TYR A 547 21.40 16.54 10.62
C TYR A 547 21.70 17.50 11.77
N CYS A 548 21.87 18.79 11.46
CA CYS A 548 21.98 19.87 12.44
C CYS A 548 20.70 20.72 12.40
N LYS A 549 20.16 21.05 13.57
CA LYS A 549 18.96 21.91 13.68
C LYS A 549 19.21 23.36 13.28
N SER A 550 20.44 23.84 13.44
CA SER A 550 20.83 25.21 13.09
C SER A 550 20.89 25.43 11.58
N GLN A 551 20.56 26.65 11.16
CA GLN A 551 20.78 27.14 9.79
C GLN A 551 22.06 27.97 9.66
N ASP A 552 22.69 28.31 10.78
CA ASP A 552 23.89 29.14 10.81
C ASP A 552 25.05 28.41 10.10
N PRO A 553 25.65 28.99 9.05
CA PRO A 553 26.75 28.38 8.32
C PRO A 553 27.94 27.98 9.20
N ASP A 554 28.27 28.76 10.22
CA ASP A 554 29.42 28.52 11.09
C ASP A 554 29.15 27.33 12.02
N VAL A 555 27.95 27.28 12.59
CA VAL A 555 27.46 26.14 13.38
C VAL A 555 27.41 24.86 12.55
N VAL A 556 26.92 24.95 11.31
CA VAL A 556 26.82 23.79 10.41
C VAL A 556 28.21 23.30 10.00
N SER A 557 29.14 24.21 9.72
CA SER A 557 30.53 23.88 9.41
C SER A 557 31.19 23.15 10.58
N ALA A 558 31.05 23.67 11.80
CA ALA A 558 31.50 23.00 13.01
C ALA A 558 30.85 21.62 13.16
N ALA A 559 29.52 21.53 13.03
CA ALA A 559 28.78 20.29 13.17
C ALA A 559 29.23 19.19 12.19
N LYS A 560 29.61 19.56 10.96
CA LYS A 560 30.19 18.61 10.01
C LYS A 560 31.54 18.07 10.48
N GLN A 561 32.38 18.90 11.09
CA GLN A 561 33.67 18.44 11.63
C GLN A 561 33.48 17.47 12.81
N TYR A 562 32.57 17.78 13.75
CA TYR A 562 32.18 16.85 14.83
C TYR A 562 31.71 15.51 14.27
N PHE A 563 30.87 15.53 13.22
CA PHE A 563 30.39 14.32 12.57
C PHE A 563 31.51 13.50 11.91
N ILE A 564 32.46 14.15 11.22
CA ILE A 564 33.60 13.46 10.59
C ILE A 564 34.52 12.85 11.65
N GLN A 565 34.84 13.60 12.71
CA GLN A 565 35.62 13.12 13.85
C GLN A 565 34.95 11.91 14.50
N TRP A 566 33.65 11.98 14.74
CA TRP A 566 32.86 10.85 15.27
C TRP A 566 32.92 9.61 14.37
N CYS A 567 32.87 9.78 13.04
CA CYS A 567 33.01 8.67 12.09
C CYS A 567 34.41 8.03 12.15
N ILE A 568 35.46 8.81 12.44
CA ILE A 568 36.82 8.30 12.65
C ILE A 568 36.86 7.46 13.92
N GLU A 569 36.39 8.01 15.04
CA GLU A 569 36.39 7.36 16.36
C GLU A 569 35.58 6.05 16.41
N LYS A 570 34.45 6.01 15.71
CA LYS A 570 33.56 4.83 15.66
C LYS A 570 33.92 3.81 14.58
N ASP A 571 35.01 4.04 13.86
CA ASP A 571 35.44 3.21 12.75
C ASP A 571 34.36 3.03 11.66
N PHE A 572 33.64 4.10 11.33
CA PHE A 572 32.62 4.09 10.28
C PHE A 572 33.19 4.42 8.90
N THR A 573 32.38 4.20 7.86
CA THR A 573 32.75 4.52 6.49
C THR A 573 32.99 6.02 6.30
N LYS A 574 33.90 6.37 5.40
CA LYS A 574 34.20 7.74 5.02
C LYS A 574 32.97 8.45 4.45
N PRO A 575 32.50 9.57 5.04
CA PRO A 575 31.45 10.38 4.43
C PRO A 575 31.89 10.94 3.07
N GLN A 576 30.97 11.01 2.11
CA GLN A 576 31.29 11.31 0.70
C GLN A 576 32.00 12.66 0.47
N ASP A 577 31.65 13.71 1.22
CA ASP A 577 32.20 15.06 1.09
C ASP A 577 33.29 15.39 2.13
N SER A 578 33.75 14.39 2.89
CA SER A 578 34.68 14.57 4.01
C SER A 578 36.02 15.22 3.61
N ASP A 579 36.58 14.85 2.46
CA ASP A 579 37.86 15.42 1.97
C ASP A 579 37.75 16.90 1.58
N VAL A 580 36.53 17.38 1.29
CA VAL A 580 36.28 18.79 0.95
C VAL A 580 35.98 19.60 2.21
N VAL A 581 35.22 19.01 3.13
CA VAL A 581 34.69 19.70 4.30
C VAL A 581 35.69 19.74 5.45
N ALA A 582 36.42 18.65 5.70
CA ALA A 582 37.42 18.57 6.76
C ALA A 582 38.71 17.90 6.24
N PRO A 583 39.43 18.53 5.29
CA PRO A 583 40.66 17.98 4.71
C PRO A 583 41.77 17.76 5.73
N HIS A 584 41.68 18.39 6.91
CA HIS A 584 42.64 18.23 8.00
C HIS A 584 42.38 16.99 8.86
N LEU A 585 41.15 16.43 8.86
CA LEU A 585 40.75 15.26 9.65
C LEU A 585 40.85 13.95 8.85
N THR A 586 40.48 13.93 7.57
CA THR A 586 40.49 12.70 6.77
C THR A 586 41.86 12.00 6.66
N PRO A 587 43.02 12.70 6.67
CA PRO A 587 44.33 12.07 6.70
C PRO A 587 44.61 11.25 7.96
N MET A 588 43.88 11.50 9.06
CA MET A 588 44.12 10.83 10.35
C MET A 588 43.67 9.37 10.36
N LYS A 589 42.80 8.96 9.44
CA LYS A 589 42.36 7.57 9.29
C LYS A 589 42.96 6.96 8.02
N GLU A 590 44.02 6.19 8.16
CA GLU A 590 44.75 5.59 7.02
C GLU A 590 43.85 4.79 6.08
N SER A 591 42.87 4.05 6.61
CA SER A 591 41.94 3.24 5.81
C SER A 591 41.06 4.08 4.85
N TRP A 592 40.88 5.37 5.12
CA TRP A 592 40.12 6.30 4.28
C TRP A 592 40.94 6.90 3.13
N ASN A 593 42.26 6.71 3.14
CA ASN A 593 43.19 7.30 2.18
C ASN A 593 43.79 6.26 1.23
N ASN A 594 43.55 4.97 1.48
CA ASN A 594 43.87 3.89 0.57
C ASN A 594 42.98 3.94 -0.68
N ARG A 595 43.35 4.79 -1.63
CA ARG A 595 43.29 4.36 -3.03
C ARG A 595 44.13 3.09 -3.10
N ARG A 596 43.62 2.05 -3.76
CA ARG A 596 44.43 0.87 -4.09
C ARG A 596 45.74 1.38 -4.69
N ASP A 597 46.84 1.27 -3.95
CA ASP A 597 48.05 0.76 -4.57
C ASP A 597 47.63 -0.61 -5.08
N ASP A 598 47.27 -0.65 -6.35
CA ASP A 598 47.14 -1.91 -7.05
C ASP A 598 48.38 -2.72 -6.74
N GLU A 599 48.16 -4.00 -6.47
CA GLU A 599 49.16 -5.03 -6.59
C GLU A 599 49.67 -5.07 -8.04
N HIS A 600 50.35 -4.02 -8.51
CA HIS A 600 51.47 -4.16 -9.40
C HIS A 600 52.60 -4.79 -8.58
N ARG A 601 52.42 -6.09 -8.31
CA ARG A 601 53.51 -7.03 -8.53
C ARG A 601 54.23 -6.56 -9.78
N THR A 602 55.53 -6.36 -9.65
CA THR A 602 56.53 -6.28 -10.71
C THR A 602 56.25 -7.33 -11.79
N ALA A 603 55.30 -7.04 -12.67
CA ALA A 603 55.23 -7.62 -13.99
C ALA A 603 56.37 -6.92 -14.73
N ALA A 604 57.45 -7.67 -14.92
CA ALA A 604 58.56 -7.30 -15.77
C ALA A 604 58.03 -6.56 -17.01
N GLU A 605 58.64 -5.42 -17.33
CA GLU A 605 58.46 -4.73 -18.59
C GLU A 605 58.58 -5.75 -19.73
N SER A 606 57.45 -6.20 -20.23
CA SER A 606 57.37 -7.04 -21.41
C SER A 606 57.48 -6.11 -22.61
N ASN A 607 58.72 -5.76 -22.91
CA ASN A 607 59.26 -5.51 -24.24
C ASN A 607 58.20 -5.20 -25.31
N CYS A 608 57.71 -3.95 -25.35
CA CYS A 608 56.91 -3.46 -26.47
C CYS A 608 57.84 -3.22 -27.68
N LYS A 609 58.27 -4.32 -28.30
CA LYS A 609 58.86 -4.35 -29.65
C LYS A 609 57.90 -5.09 -30.57
N GLN A 610 56.81 -4.43 -30.94
CA GLN A 610 56.16 -4.67 -32.23
C GLN A 610 55.94 -3.33 -32.90
N ARG A 611 56.97 -2.90 -33.64
CA ARG A 611 56.82 -1.94 -34.73
C ARG A 611 55.89 -2.58 -35.77
N LEU A 612 54.73 -1.98 -36.01
CA LEU A 612 54.00 -2.20 -37.26
C LEU A 612 54.71 -1.38 -38.35
N PRO A 613 55.22 -2.00 -39.42
CA PRO A 613 55.73 -1.24 -40.57
C PRO A 613 54.54 -0.76 -41.41
N PHE A 614 54.32 0.55 -41.41
CA PHE A 614 53.73 1.23 -42.57
C PHE A 614 54.84 1.38 -43.60
N ASP A 615 54.83 0.54 -44.63
CA ASP A 615 55.17 0.85 -46.03
C ASP A 615 55.28 -0.45 -46.86
N LYS A 616 54.18 -0.81 -47.53
CA LYS A 616 54.07 -1.16 -48.97
C LYS A 616 52.71 -1.77 -49.30
#